data_AF-A0A4P9XNJ8-F1
#
_entry.id   AF-A0A4P9XNJ8-F1
#
_cell.length_a   1.000
_cell.length_b   1.000
_cell.length_c   1.000
_cell.angle_alpha   90.00
_cell.angle_beta   90.00
_cell.angle_gamma   90.00
#
_symmetry.space_group_name_H-M   'P 1'
#
loop_
_entity.id
_entity.type
_entity.pdbx_description
1 polymer ?
#
loop_
_entity_poly.entity_id
_entity_poly.type
_entity_poly.pdbx_seq_one_letter_code
_entity_poly.pdbx_strand_id
1 'polypeptide(L)'
;MSSGAIAAHCTLLSLLLVFVIATCWQFVRRRHLAAIRCRSVPLVLYITAVGVIATIYTLVRMPLQELMPCWTRLWFSYLTVPLYPIGICAMVVRLAGEYRVDEAAMAVIEHRLRSGPSVQTLRTEADTPSVQGAPRPSQHTLDAGALTKMHAYSDSWILAHRHLFRTHRLFYIIGVYLLAAFLTLTIIQVSSDLYNFTSSTILFVLLPGLLYLLRRVDDAHGVRRELLAVSMCMMVTFVVYLLLAHVVPYDGGIATLDPAYVIILCFGLNHILLVCWPMLHLWRERQQLQDLYKGSLRLEAGVNGSHHSQIDQCNLVNTDPGQNSREYRNDHAWSLQAFRQLLDHPERSRAPACLVQFRAYTVRDMSVENILFYDACQTTLRALFSHNEQHSDEIQPAGNSIRNSDFQQHLDMLRSVFLEESGELEVNLSENARLCLTEQMDAGIPLHPMGTSQKKAMRLMSAALRAARDEVVQLMFFDTYQRFLLASDRAAPTGSDITTNQLTAVPSSSLIEQPDVPVSLTTVAQKSAMYGC
;
A
#
# COMPACT_ATOMS: atom_id res chain seq x y z
N MET A 1 51.08 -4.66 6.02
CA MET A 1 50.42 -5.20 4.81
C MET A 1 51.31 -4.97 3.59
N SER A 2 51.29 -5.86 2.59
CA SER A 2 51.98 -5.60 1.31
C SER A 2 51.28 -4.45 0.56
N SER A 3 52.05 -3.67 -0.21
CA SER A 3 51.51 -2.60 -1.07
C SER A 3 50.41 -3.08 -2.01
N GLY A 4 50.52 -4.34 -2.48
CA GLY A 4 49.51 -4.99 -3.33
C GLY A 4 48.15 -5.16 -2.63
N ALA A 5 48.12 -5.50 -1.33
CA ALA A 5 46.86 -5.64 -0.60
C ALA A 5 46.13 -4.30 -0.47
N ILE A 6 46.86 -3.22 -0.18
CA ILE A 6 46.29 -1.86 -0.11
C ILE A 6 45.69 -1.46 -1.46
N ALA A 7 46.43 -1.66 -2.55
CA ALA A 7 45.94 -1.38 -3.90
C ALA A 7 44.65 -2.16 -4.22
N ALA A 8 44.59 -3.45 -3.89
CA ALA A 8 43.41 -4.28 -4.09
C ALA A 8 42.17 -3.76 -3.33
N HIS A 9 42.34 -3.33 -2.07
CA HIS A 9 41.24 -2.75 -1.28
C HIS A 9 40.74 -1.44 -1.87
N CYS A 10 41.66 -0.56 -2.28
CA CYS A 10 41.30 0.70 -2.94
C CYS A 10 40.55 0.46 -4.25
N THR A 11 41.02 -0.45 -5.10
CA THR A 11 40.34 -0.81 -6.36
C THR A 11 38.94 -1.37 -6.09
N LEU A 12 38.81 -2.32 -5.15
CA LEU A 12 37.52 -2.90 -4.77
C LEU A 12 36.56 -1.82 -4.27
N LEU A 13 37.04 -0.92 -3.40
CA LEU A 13 36.23 0.18 -2.89
C LEU A 13 35.77 1.11 -4.01
N SER A 14 36.66 1.51 -4.93
CA SER A 14 36.30 2.36 -6.07
C SER A 14 35.23 1.71 -6.96
N LEU A 15 35.39 0.43 -7.30
CA LEU A 15 34.41 -0.30 -8.10
C LEU A 15 33.05 -0.39 -7.41
N LEU A 16 33.03 -0.69 -6.11
CA LEU A 16 31.80 -0.74 -5.31
C LEU A 16 31.10 0.61 -5.27
N LEU A 17 31.83 1.71 -5.03
CA LEU A 17 31.26 3.05 -4.96
C LEU A 17 30.66 3.48 -6.29
N VAL A 18 31.36 3.24 -7.41
CA VAL A 18 30.83 3.54 -8.76
C VAL A 18 29.55 2.75 -9.02
N PHE A 19 29.54 1.44 -8.69
CA PHE A 19 28.36 0.59 -8.83
C PHE A 19 27.17 1.08 -8.00
N VAL A 20 27.38 1.38 -6.72
CA VAL A 20 26.32 1.86 -5.82
C VAL A 20 25.79 3.22 -6.27
N ILE A 21 26.67 4.16 -6.62
CA ILE A 21 26.27 5.50 -7.09
C ILE A 21 25.45 5.39 -8.38
N ALA A 22 25.91 4.61 -9.37
CA ALA A 22 25.22 4.46 -10.64
C ALA A 22 23.83 3.82 -10.47
N THR A 23 23.73 2.77 -9.65
CA THR A 23 22.46 2.07 -9.39
C THR A 23 21.50 2.91 -8.55
N CYS A 24 21.97 3.61 -7.52
CA CYS A 24 21.15 4.56 -6.75
C CYS A 24 20.68 5.74 -7.62
N TRP A 25 21.54 6.27 -8.50
CA TRP A 25 21.15 7.35 -9.41
C TRP A 25 20.02 6.90 -10.34
N GLN A 26 20.13 5.70 -10.93
CA GLN A 26 19.07 5.11 -11.74
C GLN A 26 17.78 4.88 -10.95
N PHE A 27 17.88 4.39 -9.71
CA PHE A 27 16.74 4.19 -8.82
C PHE A 27 16.01 5.50 -8.50
N VAL A 28 16.76 6.56 -8.15
CA VAL A 28 16.21 7.89 -7.88
C VAL A 28 15.58 8.51 -9.12
N ARG A 29 16.22 8.38 -10.29
CA ARG A 29 15.67 8.88 -11.55
C ARG A 29 14.29 8.26 -11.88
N ARG A 30 14.07 7.02 -11.44
CA ARG A 30 12.82 6.28 -11.66
C ARG A 30 11.83 6.33 -10.48
N ARG A 31 12.05 7.21 -9.49
CA ARG A 31 11.23 7.32 -8.28
C ARG A 31 9.74 7.59 -8.49
N HIS A 32 9.35 8.11 -9.65
CA HIS A 32 7.97 8.46 -9.97
C HIS A 32 7.10 7.24 -10.30
N LEU A 33 7.70 6.08 -10.53
CA LEU A 33 6.98 4.87 -10.90
C LEU A 33 6.39 4.20 -9.65
N ALA A 34 5.15 3.73 -9.73
CA ALA A 34 4.41 3.15 -8.61
C ALA A 34 5.23 2.11 -7.83
N ALA A 35 5.84 1.16 -8.54
CA ALA A 35 6.70 0.15 -7.94
C ALA A 35 7.82 0.75 -7.08
N ILE A 36 8.52 1.79 -7.54
CA ILE A 36 9.62 2.39 -6.77
C ILE A 36 9.09 3.31 -5.66
N ARG A 37 7.97 4.01 -5.91
CA ARG A 37 7.33 4.91 -4.95
C ARG A 37 6.96 4.18 -3.64
N CYS A 38 6.40 2.98 -3.74
CA CYS A 38 6.02 2.16 -2.57
C CYS A 38 7.21 1.67 -1.73
N ARG A 39 8.45 1.73 -2.26
CA ARG A 39 9.67 1.30 -1.55
C ARG A 39 10.28 2.38 -0.66
N SER A 40 9.70 3.57 -0.58
CA SER A 40 10.24 4.67 0.22
C SER A 40 11.68 5.05 -0.16
N VAL A 41 11.86 5.71 -1.31
CA VAL A 41 13.19 6.10 -1.82
C VAL A 41 14.13 6.71 -0.76
N PRO A 42 13.70 7.64 0.12
CA PRO A 42 14.57 8.17 1.15
C PRO A 42 15.11 7.12 2.14
N LEU A 43 14.28 6.15 2.56
CA LEU A 43 14.70 5.10 3.50
C LEU A 43 15.67 4.13 2.84
N VAL A 44 15.44 3.75 1.57
CA VAL A 44 16.37 2.91 0.79
C VAL A 44 17.71 3.61 0.62
N LEU A 45 17.72 4.90 0.28
CA LEU A 45 18.95 5.69 0.19
C LEU A 45 19.66 5.81 1.53
N TYR A 46 18.92 5.99 2.62
CA TYR A 46 19.48 6.01 3.98
C TYR A 46 20.17 4.69 4.33
N ILE A 47 19.49 3.54 4.15
CA ILE A 47 20.07 2.21 4.39
C ILE A 47 21.32 2.01 3.53
N THR A 48 21.24 2.38 2.25
CA THR A 48 22.36 2.26 1.31
C THR A 48 23.54 3.13 1.75
N ALA A 49 23.29 4.38 2.15
CA ALA A 49 24.32 5.29 2.64
C ALA A 49 25.02 4.74 3.90
N VAL A 50 24.25 4.22 4.86
CA VAL A 50 24.80 3.58 6.07
C VAL A 50 25.68 2.38 5.68
N GLY A 51 25.21 1.52 4.77
CA GLY A 51 25.97 0.37 4.28
C GLY A 51 27.26 0.76 3.54
N VAL A 52 27.22 1.81 2.71
CA VAL A 52 28.39 2.35 2.01
C VAL A 52 29.40 2.93 3.00
N ILE A 53 28.95 3.75 3.95
CA ILE A 53 29.82 4.32 4.99
C ILE A 53 30.48 3.19 5.77
N ALA A 54 29.72 2.17 6.18
CA ALA A 54 30.24 1.01 6.89
C ALA A 54 31.25 0.20 6.07
N THR A 55 31.01 0.06 4.76
CA THR A 55 31.92 -0.63 3.84
C THR A 55 33.22 0.16 3.64
N ILE A 56 33.13 1.48 3.41
CA ILE A 56 34.31 2.37 3.32
C ILE A 56 35.16 2.21 4.57
N TYR A 57 34.55 2.36 5.76
CA TYR A 57 35.27 2.24 7.01
C TYR A 57 35.94 0.87 7.16
N THR A 58 35.23 -0.22 6.85
CA THR A 58 35.78 -1.57 6.99
C THR A 58 36.97 -1.80 6.06
N LEU A 59 36.87 -1.38 4.80
CA LEU A 59 37.95 -1.51 3.82
C LEU A 59 39.13 -0.58 4.10
N VAL A 60 38.91 0.61 4.68
CA VAL A 60 39.95 1.58 5.02
C VAL A 60 40.61 1.26 6.36
N ARG A 61 39.87 0.68 7.31
CA ARG A 61 40.38 0.29 8.63
C ARG A 61 41.50 -0.73 8.51
N MET A 62 41.42 -1.69 7.60
CA MET A 62 42.47 -2.71 7.43
C MET A 62 43.85 -2.12 7.09
N PRO A 63 44.01 -1.29 6.04
CA PRO A 63 45.31 -0.71 5.71
C PRO A 63 45.75 0.41 6.66
N LEU A 64 44.82 1.11 7.34
CA LEU A 64 45.12 2.27 8.20
C LEU A 64 44.95 1.98 9.69
N GLN A 65 44.98 0.71 10.11
CA GLN A 65 44.67 0.33 11.49
C GLN A 65 45.53 1.09 12.51
N GLU A 66 46.82 1.27 12.24
CA GLU A 66 47.75 1.97 13.13
C GLU A 66 47.49 3.49 13.21
N LEU A 67 46.99 4.09 12.12
CA LEU A 67 46.73 5.52 12.02
C LEU A 67 45.34 5.91 12.53
N MET A 68 44.41 4.96 12.63
CA MET A 68 43.05 5.26 13.06
C MET A 68 43.00 5.58 14.56
N PRO A 69 42.43 6.74 14.96
CA PRO A 69 42.19 7.07 16.35
C PRO A 69 41.37 5.98 17.06
N CYS A 70 41.67 5.74 18.34
CA CYS A 70 40.97 4.76 19.16
C CYS A 70 39.45 4.99 19.19
N TRP A 71 39.03 6.27 19.26
CA TRP A 71 37.61 6.62 19.29
C TRP A 71 36.89 6.21 17.99
N THR A 72 37.53 6.31 16.83
CA THR A 72 36.91 5.92 15.55
C THR A 72 36.74 4.40 15.49
N ARG A 73 37.73 3.65 15.99
CA ARG A 73 37.67 2.19 16.07
C ARG A 73 36.53 1.69 16.94
N LEU A 74 36.35 2.38 18.07
CA LEU A 74 35.26 2.14 18.99
C LEU A 74 33.96 2.55 18.29
N TRP A 75 33.63 3.84 18.26
CA TRP A 75 32.29 4.37 17.97
C TRP A 75 31.70 4.01 16.62
N PHE A 76 32.52 3.83 15.59
CA PHE A 76 32.01 3.67 14.24
C PHE A 76 31.13 2.41 14.12
N SER A 77 31.58 1.28 14.67
CA SER A 77 30.81 0.04 14.67
C SER A 77 29.57 0.15 15.57
N TYR A 78 29.62 0.91 16.66
CA TYR A 78 28.46 1.13 17.55
C TYR A 78 27.36 1.95 16.88
N LEU A 79 27.72 2.83 15.94
CA LEU A 79 26.74 3.61 15.21
C LEU A 79 26.23 2.83 14.00
N THR A 80 27.13 2.37 13.12
CA THR A 80 26.72 1.82 11.82
C THR A 80 25.99 0.49 11.91
N VAL A 81 26.40 -0.41 12.81
CA VAL A 81 25.79 -1.74 12.96
C VAL A 81 24.32 -1.67 13.37
N PRO A 82 23.88 -0.86 14.36
CA PRO A 82 22.45 -0.73 14.67
C PRO A 82 21.68 0.17 13.69
N LEU A 83 22.30 1.21 13.12
CA LEU A 83 21.64 2.11 12.16
C LEU A 83 21.02 1.34 10.99
N TYR A 84 21.76 0.36 10.48
CA TYR A 84 21.37 -0.41 9.31
C TYR A 84 20.09 -1.26 9.52
N PRO A 85 19.99 -2.16 10.52
CA PRO A 85 18.76 -2.91 10.82
C PRO A 85 17.61 -1.99 11.23
N ILE A 86 17.85 -0.89 11.94
CA ILE A 86 16.80 0.09 12.28
C ILE A 86 16.17 0.66 11.01
N GLY A 87 16.98 0.98 9.99
CA GLY A 87 16.47 1.42 8.69
C GLY A 87 15.54 0.37 8.05
N ILE A 88 15.93 -0.91 8.09
CA ILE A 88 15.09 -2.01 7.59
C ILE A 88 13.81 -2.15 8.42
N CYS A 89 13.90 -2.10 9.74
CA CYS A 89 12.75 -2.12 10.64
C CYS A 89 11.77 -0.99 10.31
N ALA A 90 12.28 0.22 10.03
CA ALA A 90 11.45 1.36 9.64
C ALA A 90 10.76 1.14 8.28
N MET A 91 11.44 0.50 7.31
CA MET A 91 10.79 0.10 6.05
C MET A 91 9.67 -0.92 6.28
N VAL A 92 9.90 -1.91 7.15
CA VAL A 92 8.90 -2.93 7.48
C VAL A 92 7.67 -2.29 8.15
N VAL A 93 7.89 -1.46 9.16
CA VAL A 93 6.82 -0.74 9.88
C VAL A 93 6.05 0.17 8.93
N ARG A 94 6.76 0.87 8.03
CA ARG A 94 6.12 1.71 7.01
C ARG A 94 5.21 0.90 6.10
N LEU A 95 5.74 -0.17 5.49
CA LEU A 95 4.98 -0.99 4.54
C LEU A 95 3.73 -1.58 5.20
N ALA A 96 3.89 -2.13 6.40
CA ALA A 96 2.77 -2.66 7.17
C ALA A 96 1.74 -1.57 7.52
N GLY A 97 2.21 -0.38 7.93
CA GLY A 97 1.36 0.75 8.27
C GLY A 97 0.55 1.26 7.08
N GLU A 98 1.20 1.53 5.95
CA GLU A 98 0.55 2.00 4.71
C GLU A 98 -0.49 0.97 4.23
N TYR A 99 -0.14 -0.31 4.20
CA TYR A 99 -1.06 -1.37 3.81
C TYR A 99 -2.30 -1.46 4.72
N ARG A 100 -2.12 -1.34 6.04
CA ARG A 100 -3.25 -1.36 7.00
C ARG A 100 -4.14 -0.12 6.92
N VAL A 101 -3.54 1.04 6.62
CA VAL A 101 -4.29 2.27 6.38
C VAL A 101 -5.18 2.10 5.15
N ASP A 102 -4.66 1.54 4.06
CA ASP A 102 -5.43 1.35 2.82
C ASP A 102 -6.55 0.32 3.00
N GLU A 103 -6.30 -0.78 3.73
CA GLU A 103 -7.35 -1.75 4.13
C GLU A 103 -8.46 -1.06 4.95
N ALA A 104 -8.08 -0.26 5.95
CA ALA A 104 -9.03 0.43 6.81
C ALA A 104 -9.81 1.51 6.04
N ALA A 105 -9.15 2.28 5.18
CA ALA A 105 -9.77 3.31 4.36
C ALA A 105 -10.82 2.71 3.40
N MET A 106 -10.48 1.61 2.73
CA MET A 106 -11.41 0.88 1.88
C MET A 106 -12.66 0.44 2.66
N ALA A 107 -12.48 -0.17 3.84
CA ALA A 107 -13.59 -0.64 4.68
C ALA A 107 -14.49 0.51 5.16
N VAL A 108 -13.91 1.63 5.61
CA VAL A 108 -14.66 2.79 6.11
C VAL A 108 -15.44 3.46 4.99
N ILE A 109 -14.83 3.70 3.83
CA ILE A 109 -15.48 4.39 2.73
C ILE A 109 -16.57 3.51 2.10
N GLU A 110 -16.30 2.23 1.89
CA GLU A 110 -17.32 1.31 1.38
C GLU A 110 -18.55 1.28 2.31
N HIS A 111 -18.34 1.29 3.63
CA HIS A 111 -19.44 1.36 4.58
C HIS A 111 -20.20 2.70 4.50
N ARG A 112 -19.49 3.85 4.43
CA ARG A 112 -20.12 5.18 4.29
C ARG A 112 -20.97 5.27 3.04
N LEU A 113 -20.47 4.75 1.91
CA LEU A 113 -21.19 4.72 0.64
C LEU A 113 -22.43 3.81 0.69
N ARG A 114 -22.38 2.70 1.42
CA ARG A 114 -23.52 1.77 1.55
C ARG A 114 -24.59 2.25 2.52
N SER A 115 -24.20 2.87 3.64
CA SER A 115 -25.13 3.22 4.72
C SER A 115 -26.00 4.41 4.39
N GLY A 116 -25.55 5.23 3.43
CA GLY A 116 -26.16 6.52 3.18
C GLY A 116 -26.07 7.46 4.40
N PRO A 117 -26.40 8.73 4.21
CA PRO A 117 -26.33 9.76 5.25
C PRO A 117 -27.40 9.64 6.36
N SER A 118 -28.48 8.88 6.13
CA SER A 118 -29.69 8.91 6.97
C SER A 118 -29.59 8.38 8.42
N VAL A 119 -28.52 7.68 8.80
CA VAL A 119 -28.49 6.94 10.08
C VAL A 119 -27.81 7.70 11.23
N GLN A 120 -26.96 8.70 10.96
CA GLN A 120 -26.18 9.34 12.03
C GLN A 120 -26.89 10.52 12.72
N THR A 121 -27.77 11.25 12.03
CA THR A 121 -28.44 12.44 12.60
C THR A 121 -29.63 12.12 13.51
N LEU A 122 -30.25 10.95 13.37
CA LEU A 122 -31.42 10.56 14.17
C LEU A 122 -31.09 10.10 15.61
N ARG A 123 -29.81 9.93 15.95
CA ARG A 123 -29.43 9.39 17.27
C ARG A 123 -29.25 10.45 18.36
N THR A 124 -29.18 11.74 18.00
CA THR A 124 -28.98 12.83 18.98
C THR A 124 -30.31 13.43 19.49
N GLU A 125 -31.46 13.11 18.87
CA GLU A 125 -32.77 13.65 19.28
C GLU A 125 -33.65 12.66 20.07
N ALA A 126 -33.22 11.41 20.25
CA ALA A 126 -34.04 10.36 20.86
C ALA A 126 -34.11 10.38 22.41
N ASP A 127 -33.63 11.45 23.06
CA ASP A 127 -33.81 11.67 24.51
C ASP A 127 -35.12 12.41 24.84
N THR A 128 -36.10 12.46 23.92
CA THR A 128 -37.46 12.89 24.25
C THR A 128 -38.32 11.72 24.73
N PRO A 129 -38.69 11.66 26.01
CA PRO A 129 -39.58 10.62 26.53
C PRO A 129 -41.02 10.93 26.11
N SER A 130 -41.56 10.27 25.07
CA SER A 130 -43.02 10.29 24.92
C SER A 130 -43.61 9.08 24.18
N VAL A 131 -44.53 8.44 24.92
CA VAL A 131 -45.75 7.73 24.51
C VAL A 131 -45.60 6.32 23.90
N GLN A 132 -45.92 5.34 24.76
CA GLN A 132 -46.26 3.95 24.46
C GLN A 132 -47.53 3.88 23.59
N GLY A 133 -47.54 3.03 22.55
CA GLY A 133 -48.83 2.57 22.02
C GLY A 133 -48.94 2.05 20.58
N ALA A 134 -47.87 1.85 19.81
CA ALA A 134 -48.01 1.31 18.45
C ALA A 134 -47.05 0.14 18.16
N PRO A 135 -47.55 -1.00 17.63
CA PRO A 135 -46.72 -2.12 17.21
C PRO A 135 -45.92 -1.71 15.97
N ARG A 136 -44.61 -1.51 16.18
CA ARG A 136 -43.67 -1.15 15.11
C ARG A 136 -43.51 -2.33 14.14
N PRO A 137 -43.61 -2.11 12.83
CA PRO A 137 -43.28 -3.12 11.84
C PRO A 137 -41.82 -3.55 12.03
N SER A 138 -41.59 -4.85 11.88
CA SER A 138 -40.31 -5.54 12.01
C SER A 138 -39.19 -4.80 11.27
N GLN A 139 -38.48 -3.93 12.00
CA GLN A 139 -37.23 -3.33 11.56
C GLN A 139 -36.27 -4.49 11.36
N HIS A 140 -35.79 -4.66 10.12
CA HIS A 140 -34.59 -5.44 9.85
C HIS A 140 -33.51 -4.92 10.80
N THR A 141 -33.23 -5.68 11.85
CA THR A 141 -32.09 -5.44 12.74
C THR A 141 -30.86 -5.60 11.88
N LEU A 142 -30.38 -4.49 11.31
CA LEU A 142 -29.02 -4.36 10.83
C LEU A 142 -28.14 -4.95 11.92
N ASP A 143 -27.45 -6.05 11.59
CA ASP A 143 -26.64 -6.82 12.52
C ASP A 143 -25.79 -5.86 13.36
N ALA A 144 -26.11 -5.74 14.64
CA ALA A 144 -25.40 -4.84 15.55
C ALA A 144 -23.89 -5.12 15.56
N GLY A 145 -23.49 -6.35 15.20
CA GLY A 145 -22.11 -6.78 15.01
C GLY A 145 -21.39 -6.13 13.82
N ALA A 146 -22.08 -5.79 12.73
CA ALA A 146 -21.49 -5.06 11.61
C ALA A 146 -21.21 -3.60 11.98
N LEU A 147 -22.14 -2.97 12.71
CA LEU A 147 -22.01 -1.59 13.17
C LEU A 147 -20.89 -1.43 14.22
N THR A 148 -20.74 -2.38 15.14
CA THR A 148 -19.64 -2.37 16.13
C THR A 148 -18.28 -2.59 15.47
N LYS A 149 -18.17 -3.49 14.49
CA LYS A 149 -16.94 -3.65 13.70
C LYS A 149 -16.59 -2.36 12.96
N MET A 150 -17.59 -1.66 12.43
CA MET A 150 -17.36 -0.43 11.68
C MET A 150 -16.92 0.75 12.56
N HIS A 151 -17.51 0.90 13.74
CA HIS A 151 -17.00 1.86 14.73
C HIS A 151 -15.56 1.53 15.13
N ALA A 152 -15.21 0.25 15.27
CA ALA A 152 -13.82 -0.14 15.53
C ALA A 152 -12.86 0.20 14.37
N TYR A 153 -13.34 0.28 13.12
CA TYR A 153 -12.54 0.71 11.97
C TYR A 153 -12.48 2.22 11.77
N SER A 154 -13.60 2.93 11.94
CA SER A 154 -13.68 4.41 11.87
C SER A 154 -12.85 5.05 12.98
N ASP A 155 -12.93 4.50 14.19
CA ASP A 155 -12.11 4.93 15.33
C ASP A 155 -10.78 4.18 15.37
N SER A 156 -10.41 3.48 14.28
CA SER A 156 -9.17 2.76 14.25
C SER A 156 -8.03 3.74 14.42
N TRP A 157 -7.29 3.54 15.50
CA TRP A 157 -6.08 4.26 15.84
C TRP A 157 -5.14 4.42 14.63
N ILE A 158 -5.15 3.44 13.72
CA ILE A 158 -4.34 3.40 12.49
C ILE A 158 -4.65 4.55 11.54
N LEU A 159 -5.94 4.86 11.26
CA LEU A 159 -6.31 5.96 10.37
C LEU A 159 -5.92 7.30 11.02
N ALA A 160 -6.26 7.50 12.30
CA ALA A 160 -5.92 8.72 13.05
C ALA A 160 -4.40 8.97 13.12
N HIS A 161 -3.61 7.90 13.19
CA HIS A 161 -2.16 7.97 13.32
C HIS A 161 -1.41 7.65 12.02
N ARG A 162 -2.08 7.71 10.86
CA ARG A 162 -1.44 7.49 9.55
C ARG A 162 -0.18 8.32 9.36
N HIS A 163 -0.18 9.55 9.87
CA HIS A 163 0.95 10.46 9.80
C HIS A 163 2.24 9.88 10.41
N LEU A 164 2.14 8.95 11.37
CA LEU A 164 3.30 8.26 11.97
C LEU A 164 4.04 7.37 10.97
N PHE A 165 3.34 6.81 9.97
CA PHE A 165 3.93 5.98 8.94
C PHE A 165 4.57 6.79 7.80
N ARG A 166 4.42 8.13 7.81
CA ARG A 166 5.10 8.99 6.83
C ARG A 166 6.60 8.95 7.05
N THR A 167 7.35 8.96 5.96
CA THR A 167 8.83 8.84 5.94
C THR A 167 9.53 9.81 6.88
N HIS A 168 9.10 11.08 6.90
CA HIS A 168 9.73 12.11 7.70
C HIS A 168 9.54 11.88 9.20
N ARG A 169 8.36 11.38 9.61
CA ARG A 169 8.11 11.00 11.02
C ARG A 169 8.91 9.77 11.40
N LEU A 170 9.05 8.80 10.51
CA LEU A 170 9.91 7.64 10.74
C LEU A 170 11.37 8.06 10.92
N PHE A 171 11.90 8.97 10.10
CA PHE A 171 13.25 9.52 10.32
C PHE A 171 13.39 10.25 11.65
N TYR A 172 12.36 11.01 12.06
CA TYR A 172 12.36 11.65 13.38
C TYR A 172 12.39 10.61 14.50
N ILE A 173 11.56 9.57 14.44
CA ILE A 173 11.54 8.47 15.42
C ILE A 173 12.88 7.73 15.45
N ILE A 174 13.46 7.42 14.28
CA ILE A 174 14.80 6.84 14.17
C ILE A 174 15.84 7.75 14.83
N GLY A 175 15.81 9.06 14.56
CA GLY A 175 16.73 10.03 15.15
C GLY A 175 16.63 10.09 16.68
N VAL A 176 15.41 10.13 17.22
CA VAL A 176 15.17 10.11 18.68
C VAL A 176 15.66 8.80 19.28
N TYR A 177 15.36 7.66 18.64
CA TYR A 177 15.84 6.35 19.08
C TYR A 177 17.37 6.28 19.08
N LEU A 178 18.03 6.78 18.04
CA LEU A 178 19.49 6.78 17.93
C LEU A 178 20.13 7.67 18.99
N LEU A 179 19.53 8.83 19.27
CA LEU A 179 20.00 9.70 20.35
C LEU A 179 19.88 8.99 21.71
N ALA A 180 18.73 8.37 21.98
CA ALA A 180 18.52 7.59 23.20
C ALA A 180 19.51 6.42 23.29
N ALA A 181 19.65 5.64 22.22
CA ALA A 181 20.59 4.52 22.15
C ALA A 181 22.04 4.98 22.33
N PHE A 182 22.44 6.10 21.74
CA PHE A 182 23.76 6.69 21.92
C PHE A 182 24.01 7.10 23.38
N LEU A 183 23.05 7.77 24.02
CA LEU A 183 23.13 8.14 25.44
C LEU A 183 23.22 6.89 26.33
N THR A 184 22.36 5.90 26.10
CA THR A 184 22.37 4.63 26.83
C THR A 184 23.67 3.87 26.63
N LEU A 185 24.18 3.78 25.40
CA LEU A 185 25.46 3.13 25.11
C LEU A 185 26.63 3.86 25.77
N THR A 186 26.60 5.19 25.83
CA THR A 186 27.62 5.98 26.54
C THR A 186 27.60 5.65 28.04
N ILE A 187 26.43 5.56 28.66
CA ILE A 187 26.27 5.18 30.07
C ILE A 187 26.69 3.72 30.32
N ILE A 188 26.31 2.81 29.43
CA ILE A 188 26.63 1.38 29.53
C ILE A 188 28.12 1.13 29.30
N GLN A 189 28.76 1.81 28.34
CA GLN A 189 30.21 1.69 28.12
C GLN A 189 31.02 2.13 29.33
N VAL A 190 30.52 3.12 30.10
CA VAL A 190 31.15 3.51 31.36
C VAL A 190 31.03 2.40 32.41
N SER A 191 30.09 1.47 32.27
CA SER A 191 29.73 0.49 33.30
C SER A 191 29.95 -0.99 32.96
N SER A 192 30.06 -1.43 31.69
CA SER A 192 30.22 -2.86 31.34
C SER A 192 30.58 -3.17 29.88
N ASP A 193 31.17 -4.36 29.64
CA ASP A 193 31.50 -4.94 28.32
C ASP A 193 30.30 -5.54 27.55
N LEU A 194 29.05 -5.19 27.88
CA LEU A 194 27.81 -5.81 27.36
C LEU A 194 27.44 -5.42 25.90
N TYR A 195 28.39 -4.96 25.09
CA TYR A 195 28.20 -4.43 23.73
C TYR A 195 27.51 -5.38 22.75
N ASN A 196 27.89 -6.66 22.74
CA ASN A 196 27.35 -7.63 21.80
C ASN A 196 25.85 -7.88 22.01
N PHE A 197 25.32 -7.51 23.18
CA PHE A 197 23.93 -7.75 23.54
C PHE A 197 22.95 -6.83 22.78
N THR A 198 23.26 -5.54 22.63
CA THR A 198 22.29 -4.56 22.07
C THR A 198 22.00 -4.80 20.59
N SER A 199 23.04 -5.02 19.78
CA SER A 199 22.88 -5.32 18.33
C SER A 199 22.20 -6.68 18.12
N SER A 200 22.54 -7.67 18.95
CA SER A 200 21.91 -9.00 18.93
C SER A 200 20.43 -8.93 19.30
N THR A 201 20.02 -8.09 20.26
CA THR A 201 18.60 -7.94 20.64
C THR A 201 17.76 -7.37 19.49
N ILE A 202 18.25 -6.35 18.77
CA ILE A 202 17.53 -5.82 17.60
C ILE A 202 17.38 -6.91 16.53
N LEU A 203 18.44 -7.65 16.24
CA LEU A 203 18.44 -8.66 15.19
C LEU A 203 17.64 -9.91 15.53
N PHE A 204 17.71 -10.41 16.77
CA PHE A 204 17.09 -11.67 17.16
C PHE A 204 15.72 -11.53 17.83
N VAL A 205 15.36 -10.35 18.34
CA VAL A 205 14.05 -10.13 19.01
C VAL A 205 13.16 -9.24 18.16
N LEU A 206 13.64 -8.05 17.79
CA LEU A 206 12.81 -7.08 17.07
C LEU A 206 12.51 -7.55 15.65
N LEU A 207 13.53 -8.02 14.92
CA LEU A 207 13.37 -8.38 13.51
C LEU A 207 12.34 -9.51 13.31
N PRO A 208 12.35 -10.65 14.05
CA PRO A 208 11.31 -11.67 13.91
C PRO A 208 9.90 -11.16 14.21
N GLY A 209 9.74 -10.31 15.23
CA GLY A 209 8.47 -9.68 15.56
C GLY A 209 7.96 -8.80 14.40
N LEU A 210 8.85 -8.06 13.74
CA LEU A 210 8.51 -7.26 12.57
C LEU A 210 8.21 -8.12 11.33
N LEU A 211 8.91 -9.24 11.13
CA LEU A 211 8.57 -10.21 10.07
C LEU A 211 7.20 -10.85 10.31
N TYR A 212 6.81 -11.04 11.57
CA TYR A 212 5.46 -11.46 11.92
C TYR A 212 4.40 -10.42 11.54
N LEU A 213 4.68 -9.12 11.71
CA LEU A 213 3.78 -8.05 11.23
C LEU A 213 3.57 -8.10 9.71
N LEU A 214 4.60 -8.48 8.95
CA LEU A 214 4.50 -8.65 7.49
C LEU A 214 3.71 -9.88 7.05
N ARG A 215 3.40 -10.83 7.94
CA ARG A 215 2.76 -12.11 7.56
C ARG A 215 1.46 -11.92 6.78
N ARG A 216 0.69 -10.89 7.14
CA ARG A 216 -0.63 -10.58 6.55
C ARG A 216 -0.59 -9.48 5.48
N VAL A 217 0.58 -8.93 5.16
CA VAL A 217 0.71 -7.92 4.10
C VAL A 217 0.83 -8.64 2.77
N ASP A 218 -0.11 -8.47 1.86
CA ASP A 218 -0.01 -9.02 0.50
C ASP A 218 0.16 -7.86 -0.48
N ASP A 219 1.40 -7.57 -0.88
CA ASP A 219 1.70 -6.43 -1.73
C ASP A 219 1.93 -6.85 -3.19
N ALA A 220 1.37 -6.08 -4.13
CA ALA A 220 1.45 -6.40 -5.56
C ALA A 220 2.86 -6.23 -6.13
N HIS A 221 3.69 -5.42 -5.46
CA HIS A 221 5.02 -5.03 -5.93
C HIS A 221 6.16 -5.93 -5.46
N GLY A 222 5.88 -6.95 -4.63
CA GLY A 222 6.87 -7.86 -4.07
C GLY A 222 7.80 -7.25 -3.01
N VAL A 223 7.51 -6.05 -2.50
CA VAL A 223 8.28 -5.35 -1.45
C VAL A 223 8.36 -6.19 -0.18
N ARG A 224 7.28 -6.89 0.21
CA ARG A 224 7.33 -7.81 1.36
C ARG A 224 8.37 -8.90 1.15
N ARG A 225 8.42 -9.50 -0.04
CA ARG A 225 9.37 -10.59 -0.35
C ARG A 225 10.81 -10.08 -0.33
N GLU A 226 11.04 -8.86 -0.83
CA GLU A 226 12.33 -8.19 -0.77
C GLU A 226 12.76 -7.92 0.68
N LEU A 227 11.88 -7.35 1.50
CA LEU A 227 12.17 -7.10 2.92
C LEU A 227 12.42 -8.40 3.69
N LEU A 228 11.63 -9.44 3.45
CA LEU A 228 11.88 -10.78 4.01
C LEU A 228 13.26 -11.31 3.61
N ALA A 229 13.63 -11.22 2.33
CA ALA A 229 14.92 -11.68 1.84
C ALA A 229 16.09 -10.90 2.45
N VAL A 230 15.97 -9.57 2.56
CA VAL A 230 16.97 -8.69 3.18
C VAL A 230 17.12 -8.99 4.67
N SER A 231 16.02 -9.15 5.40
CA SER A 231 16.04 -9.53 6.81
C SER A 231 16.66 -10.90 7.04
N MET A 232 16.31 -11.90 6.22
CA MET A 232 16.93 -13.23 6.30
C MET A 232 18.42 -13.20 5.97
N CYS A 233 18.80 -12.49 4.90
CA CYS A 233 20.21 -12.30 4.52
C CYS A 233 21.00 -11.69 5.68
N MET A 234 20.44 -10.68 6.34
CA MET A 234 21.04 -10.04 7.51
C MET A 234 21.18 -11.00 8.70
N MET A 235 20.14 -11.76 9.05
CA MET A 235 20.21 -12.71 10.17
C MET A 235 21.28 -13.79 9.92
N VAL A 236 21.28 -14.38 8.71
CA VAL A 236 22.25 -15.42 8.34
C VAL A 236 23.67 -14.87 8.36
N THR A 237 23.91 -13.72 7.72
CA THR A 237 25.24 -13.11 7.68
C THR A 237 25.71 -12.68 9.06
N PHE A 238 24.82 -12.21 9.94
CA PHE A 238 25.18 -11.90 11.33
C PHE A 238 25.54 -13.13 12.14
N VAL A 239 24.80 -14.25 11.99
CA VAL A 239 25.16 -15.53 12.63
C VAL A 239 26.53 -16.01 12.13
N VAL A 240 26.78 -15.96 10.82
CA VAL A 240 28.08 -16.33 10.23
C VAL A 240 29.20 -15.42 10.74
N TYR A 241 28.95 -14.11 10.84
CA TYR A 241 29.89 -13.16 11.42
C TYR A 241 30.24 -13.53 12.87
N LEU A 242 29.24 -13.81 13.72
CA LEU A 242 29.47 -14.21 15.11
C LEU A 242 30.26 -15.53 15.18
N LEU A 243 29.92 -16.52 14.37
CA LEU A 243 30.64 -17.79 14.32
C LEU A 243 32.10 -17.58 13.94
N LEU A 244 32.38 -16.83 12.86
CA LEU A 244 33.75 -16.55 12.44
C LEU A 244 34.52 -15.73 13.48
N ALA A 245 33.87 -14.76 14.12
CA ALA A 245 34.47 -13.95 15.18
C ALA A 245 34.85 -14.75 16.43
N HIS A 246 34.17 -15.87 16.71
CA HIS A 246 34.48 -16.74 17.86
C HIS A 246 35.40 -17.91 17.49
N VAL A 247 35.29 -18.45 16.28
CA VAL A 247 36.00 -19.66 15.85
C VAL A 247 37.39 -19.35 15.31
N VAL A 248 37.57 -18.21 14.64
CA VAL A 248 38.87 -17.86 14.03
C VAL A 248 39.73 -17.17 15.07
N PRO A 249 40.76 -17.82 15.63
CA PRO A 249 41.66 -17.17 16.57
C PRO A 249 42.38 -16.02 15.86
N TYR A 250 42.45 -14.87 16.52
CA TYR A 250 43.05 -13.65 15.99
C TYR A 250 44.57 -13.74 16.07
N ASP A 251 45.18 -14.73 15.41
CA ASP A 251 46.61 -15.04 15.54
C ASP A 251 47.50 -14.11 14.67
N GLY A 252 46.96 -12.99 14.19
CA GLY A 252 47.72 -11.97 13.42
C GLY A 252 48.26 -12.43 12.06
N GLY A 253 48.02 -13.69 11.66
CA GLY A 253 48.44 -14.25 10.38
C GLY A 253 47.63 -13.68 9.21
N ILE A 254 48.32 -13.25 8.15
CA ILE A 254 47.80 -12.57 6.95
C ILE A 254 46.83 -13.44 6.11
N ALA A 255 46.59 -14.70 6.49
CA ALA A 255 45.81 -15.66 5.70
C ALA A 255 44.38 -15.92 6.21
N THR A 256 43.95 -15.34 7.34
CA THR A 256 42.60 -15.55 7.86
C THR A 256 41.61 -14.55 7.28
N LEU A 257 40.45 -15.05 6.84
CA LEU A 257 39.34 -14.22 6.35
C LEU A 257 38.81 -13.36 7.51
N ASP A 258 39.06 -12.05 7.47
CA ASP A 258 38.53 -11.12 8.48
C ASP A 258 36.99 -11.23 8.49
N PRO A 259 36.34 -11.52 9.65
CA PRO A 259 34.88 -11.57 9.77
C PRO A 259 34.18 -10.33 9.18
N ALA A 260 34.84 -9.18 9.14
CA ALA A 260 34.29 -7.96 8.58
C ALA A 260 33.96 -8.06 7.07
N TYR A 261 34.59 -8.95 6.31
CA TYR A 261 34.22 -9.21 4.92
C TYR A 261 32.80 -9.79 4.78
N VAL A 262 32.32 -10.53 5.78
CA VAL A 262 30.93 -11.03 5.80
C VAL A 262 29.93 -9.89 5.87
N ILE A 263 30.27 -8.83 6.63
CA ILE A 263 29.44 -7.64 6.74
C ILE A 263 29.41 -6.88 5.40
N ILE A 264 30.57 -6.73 4.73
CA ILE A 264 30.65 -6.11 3.40
C ILE A 264 29.79 -6.90 2.40
N LEU A 265 29.91 -8.24 2.40
CA LEU A 265 29.10 -9.11 1.55
C LEU A 265 27.60 -8.94 1.83
N CYS A 266 27.20 -8.87 3.11
CA CYS A 266 25.82 -8.62 3.51
C CYS A 266 25.29 -7.30 2.92
N PHE A 267 26.05 -6.20 3.05
CA PHE A 267 25.64 -4.92 2.48
C PHE A 267 25.56 -4.94 0.95
N GLY A 268 26.49 -5.63 0.28
CA GLY A 268 26.43 -5.83 -1.17
C GLY A 268 25.18 -6.59 -1.61
N LEU A 269 24.86 -7.71 -0.96
CA LEU A 269 23.66 -8.50 -1.24
C LEU A 269 22.38 -7.70 -0.97
N ASN A 270 22.31 -7.00 0.16
CA ASN A 270 21.15 -6.17 0.48
C ASN A 270 20.98 -5.00 -0.48
N HIS A 271 22.06 -4.39 -0.98
CA HIS A 271 22.00 -3.38 -2.03
C HIS A 271 21.43 -3.95 -3.34
N ILE A 272 21.84 -5.17 -3.71
CA ILE A 272 21.28 -5.87 -4.86
C ILE A 272 19.77 -6.09 -4.65
N LEU A 273 19.36 -6.58 -3.48
CA LEU A 273 17.96 -6.87 -3.17
C LEU A 273 17.08 -5.61 -3.06
N LEU A 274 17.57 -4.50 -2.49
CA LEU A 274 16.79 -3.28 -2.26
C LEU A 274 16.81 -2.30 -3.43
N VAL A 275 17.85 -2.31 -4.25
CA VAL A 275 18.05 -1.32 -5.33
C VAL A 275 18.04 -1.98 -6.71
N CYS A 276 18.85 -3.00 -6.92
CA CYS A 276 19.03 -3.59 -8.25
C CYS A 276 17.86 -4.48 -8.66
N TRP A 277 17.35 -5.29 -7.73
CA TRP A 277 16.27 -6.24 -7.98
C TRP A 277 14.95 -5.54 -8.34
N PRO A 278 14.48 -4.50 -7.62
CA PRO A 278 13.31 -3.73 -8.02
C PRO A 278 13.43 -3.12 -9.41
N MET A 279 14.63 -2.65 -9.77
CA MET A 279 14.90 -2.07 -11.08
C MET A 279 14.79 -3.10 -12.20
N LEU A 280 15.27 -4.33 -11.95
CA LEU A 280 15.12 -5.45 -12.88
C LEU A 280 13.67 -5.90 -13.00
N HIS A 281 12.95 -6.01 -11.88
CA HIS A 281 11.53 -6.35 -11.86
C HIS A 281 10.71 -5.35 -12.68
N LEU A 282 10.90 -4.05 -12.43
CA LEU A 282 10.26 -2.97 -13.16
C LEU A 282 10.56 -3.02 -14.66
N TRP A 283 11.79 -3.35 -15.03
CA TRP A 283 12.16 -3.48 -16.45
C TRP A 283 11.39 -4.63 -17.12
N ARG A 284 11.30 -5.79 -16.46
CA ARG A 284 10.53 -6.95 -16.97
C ARG A 284 9.03 -6.64 -17.06
N GLU A 285 8.48 -6.01 -16.03
CA GLU A 285 7.07 -5.61 -15.98
C GLU A 285 6.71 -4.64 -17.12
N ARG A 286 7.58 -3.65 -17.39
CA ARG A 286 7.41 -2.74 -18.52
C ARG A 286 7.43 -3.45 -19.87
N GLN A 287 8.30 -4.45 -20.06
CA GLN A 287 8.31 -5.24 -21.29
C GLN A 287 6.99 -5.99 -21.47
N GLN A 288 6.50 -6.65 -20.41
CA GLN A 288 5.23 -7.36 -20.45
C GLN A 288 4.05 -6.42 -20.75
N LEU A 289 4.00 -5.25 -20.13
CA LEU A 289 2.98 -4.24 -20.43
C LEU A 289 3.07 -3.74 -21.88
N GLN A 290 4.28 -3.49 -22.40
CA GLN A 290 4.47 -3.07 -23.78
C GLN A 290 4.00 -4.13 -24.79
N ASP A 291 4.23 -5.41 -24.49
CA ASP A 291 3.78 -6.50 -25.34
C ASP A 291 2.26 -6.64 -25.32
N LEU A 292 1.63 -6.45 -24.16
CA LEU A 292 0.16 -6.37 -24.03
C LEU A 292 -0.43 -5.19 -24.81
N TYR A 293 0.14 -3.99 -24.71
CA TYR A 293 -0.32 -2.83 -25.47
C TYR A 293 -0.20 -3.03 -26.98
N LYS A 294 0.90 -3.64 -27.45
CA LYS A 294 1.07 -3.97 -28.87
C LYS A 294 0.05 -5.00 -29.34
N GLY A 295 -0.32 -5.96 -28.50
CA GLY A 295 -1.39 -6.92 -28.77
C GLY A 295 -2.75 -6.22 -28.94
N SER A 296 -3.10 -5.35 -27.99
CA SER A 296 -4.36 -4.58 -28.01
C SER A 296 -4.49 -3.69 -29.26
N LEU A 297 -3.43 -2.97 -29.64
CA LEU A 297 -3.44 -2.12 -30.84
C LEU A 297 -3.59 -2.91 -32.15
N ARG A 298 -3.08 -4.15 -32.22
CA ARG A 298 -3.25 -5.00 -33.41
C ARG A 298 -4.69 -5.47 -33.58
N LEU A 299 -5.39 -5.74 -32.47
CA LEU A 299 -6.80 -6.13 -32.50
C LEU A 299 -7.68 -4.97 -32.98
N GLU A 300 -7.45 -3.75 -32.49
CA GLU A 300 -8.19 -2.57 -32.95
C GLU A 300 -7.97 -2.27 -34.44
N ALA A 301 -6.74 -2.44 -34.92
CA ALA A 301 -6.42 -2.26 -36.34
C ALA A 301 -7.07 -3.34 -37.23
N GLY A 302 -7.15 -4.59 -36.76
CA GLY A 302 -7.79 -5.70 -37.49
C GLY A 302 -9.30 -5.58 -37.60
N VAL A 303 -9.97 -5.12 -36.54
CA VAL A 303 -11.43 -4.94 -36.51
C VAL A 303 -11.87 -3.85 -37.51
N ASN A 304 -11.13 -2.73 -37.58
CA ASN A 304 -11.47 -1.64 -38.49
C ASN A 304 -11.24 -1.95 -39.99
N GLY A 305 -10.49 -3.02 -40.30
CA GLY A 305 -10.23 -3.47 -41.68
C GLY A 305 -11.30 -4.40 -42.27
N SER A 306 -12.28 -4.87 -41.50
CA SER A 306 -13.25 -5.90 -41.92
C SER A 306 -14.71 -5.44 -41.96
N HIS A 307 -14.95 -4.14 -42.15
CA HIS A 307 -16.29 -3.58 -42.34
C HIS A 307 -16.88 -3.89 -43.73
N HIS A 308 -17.21 -5.17 -44.00
CA HIS A 308 -18.27 -5.50 -44.98
C HIS A 308 -19.01 -6.84 -44.81
N SER A 309 -18.98 -7.48 -43.65
CA SER A 309 -20.01 -8.50 -43.32
C SER A 309 -20.71 -8.15 -42.01
N GLN A 310 -21.80 -7.43 -42.19
CA GLN A 310 -22.78 -7.04 -41.19
C GLN A 310 -23.34 -8.23 -40.39
N ILE A 311 -23.48 -8.00 -39.08
CA ILE A 311 -24.65 -8.37 -38.26
C ILE A 311 -24.97 -9.88 -38.21
N ASP A 312 -24.29 -10.61 -37.32
CA ASP A 312 -24.83 -11.84 -36.72
C ASP A 312 -24.14 -12.22 -35.38
N GLN A 313 -23.68 -11.23 -34.60
CA GLN A 313 -22.93 -11.47 -33.36
C GLN A 313 -23.75 -11.61 -32.06
N CYS A 314 -25.09 -11.69 -32.15
CA CYS A 314 -25.93 -11.96 -30.98
C CYS A 314 -26.50 -13.41 -30.90
N ASN A 315 -26.14 -14.31 -31.83
CA ASN A 315 -26.62 -15.70 -31.84
C ASN A 315 -25.53 -16.75 -31.55
N LEU A 316 -24.53 -16.44 -30.73
CA LEU A 316 -23.57 -17.42 -30.21
C LEU A 316 -24.04 -18.01 -28.87
N VAL A 317 -25.17 -18.71 -28.94
CA VAL A 317 -25.59 -19.70 -27.96
C VAL A 317 -25.43 -21.06 -28.64
N ASN A 318 -24.53 -21.91 -28.14
CA ASN A 318 -24.36 -23.35 -28.44
C ASN A 318 -23.15 -23.83 -29.28
N THR A 319 -22.01 -23.14 -29.32
CA THR A 319 -20.75 -23.78 -29.79
C THR A 319 -19.85 -24.15 -28.63
N ASP A 320 -19.38 -25.40 -28.68
CA ASP A 320 -18.58 -26.18 -27.72
C ASP A 320 -17.73 -25.37 -26.69
N PRO A 321 -17.88 -25.61 -25.38
CA PRO A 321 -17.21 -24.84 -24.32
C PRO A 321 -15.71 -25.14 -24.13
N GLY A 322 -15.13 -26.09 -24.86
CA GLY A 322 -13.90 -26.78 -24.46
C GLY A 322 -12.55 -26.12 -24.80
N GLN A 323 -12.40 -25.46 -25.95
CA GLN A 323 -11.05 -25.05 -26.42
C GLN A 323 -10.92 -23.61 -26.96
N ASN A 324 -11.97 -23.02 -27.57
CA ASN A 324 -11.88 -21.65 -28.11
C ASN A 324 -12.25 -20.55 -27.10
N SER A 325 -12.64 -20.93 -25.89
CA SER A 325 -13.12 -20.02 -24.84
C SER A 325 -11.99 -19.29 -24.10
N ARG A 326 -10.74 -19.79 -24.13
CA ARG A 326 -9.59 -19.10 -23.53
C ARG A 326 -9.06 -17.97 -24.41
N GLU A 327 -8.98 -18.18 -25.72
CA GLU A 327 -8.42 -17.20 -26.65
C GLU A 327 -9.35 -15.96 -26.78
N TYR A 328 -10.66 -16.18 -26.89
CA TYR A 328 -11.64 -15.08 -26.97
C TYR A 328 -11.85 -14.33 -25.64
N ARG A 329 -11.64 -14.99 -24.49
CA ARG A 329 -11.72 -14.36 -23.16
C ARG A 329 -10.55 -13.39 -22.93
N ASN A 330 -9.39 -13.70 -23.49
CA ASN A 330 -8.23 -12.85 -23.35
C ASN A 330 -8.40 -11.56 -24.14
N ASP A 331 -8.85 -11.60 -25.39
CA ASP A 331 -8.89 -10.39 -26.25
C ASP A 331 -9.84 -9.28 -25.77
N HIS A 332 -11.01 -9.63 -25.20
CA HIS A 332 -11.98 -8.61 -24.73
C HIS A 332 -11.66 -8.01 -23.36
N ALA A 333 -10.92 -8.73 -22.50
CA ALA A 333 -10.61 -8.28 -21.14
C ALA A 333 -9.73 -7.03 -21.09
N TRP A 334 -8.98 -6.75 -22.17
CA TRP A 334 -8.00 -5.67 -22.27
C TRP A 334 -8.56 -4.35 -22.79
N SER A 335 -9.85 -4.24 -23.10
CA SER A 335 -10.44 -3.00 -23.62
C SER A 335 -10.90 -2.05 -22.49
N LEU A 336 -10.73 -0.74 -22.69
CA LEU A 336 -11.27 0.28 -21.77
C LEU A 336 -12.79 0.15 -21.62
N GLN A 337 -13.49 -0.27 -22.67
CA GLN A 337 -14.93 -0.48 -22.65
C GLN A 337 -15.32 -1.66 -21.76
N ALA A 338 -14.60 -2.79 -21.82
CA ALA A 338 -14.83 -3.91 -20.91
C ALA A 338 -14.55 -3.53 -19.45
N PHE A 339 -13.49 -2.74 -19.20
CA PHE A 339 -13.22 -2.22 -17.86
C PHE A 339 -14.33 -1.28 -17.35
N ARG A 340 -14.84 -0.37 -18.21
CA ARG A 340 -16.01 0.45 -17.86
C ARG A 340 -17.24 -0.38 -17.56
N GLN A 341 -17.51 -1.43 -18.34
CA GLN A 341 -18.63 -2.34 -18.09
C GLN A 341 -18.47 -3.09 -16.76
N LEU A 342 -17.24 -3.48 -16.39
CA LEU A 342 -16.94 -4.07 -15.09
C LEU A 342 -17.27 -3.11 -13.93
N LEU A 343 -16.97 -1.82 -14.09
CA LEU A 343 -17.21 -0.79 -13.07
C LEU A 343 -18.68 -0.33 -12.99
N ASP A 344 -19.31 -0.03 -14.14
CA ASP A 344 -20.66 0.57 -14.19
C ASP A 344 -21.78 -0.45 -13.91
N HIS A 345 -21.54 -1.73 -14.22
CA HIS A 345 -22.54 -2.78 -14.12
C HIS A 345 -22.01 -4.03 -13.40
N PRO A 346 -21.68 -3.92 -12.10
CA PRO A 346 -21.20 -5.07 -11.32
C PRO A 346 -22.21 -6.22 -11.25
N GLU A 347 -23.51 -5.91 -11.35
CA GLU A 347 -24.60 -6.91 -11.31
C GLU A 347 -24.87 -7.58 -12.66
N ARG A 348 -24.68 -6.86 -13.78
CA ARG A 348 -24.92 -7.42 -15.13
C ARG A 348 -23.70 -8.15 -15.69
N SER A 349 -22.51 -7.78 -15.23
CA SER A 349 -21.29 -8.52 -15.57
C SER A 349 -21.32 -9.86 -14.84
N ARG A 350 -21.02 -10.96 -15.54
CA ARG A 350 -20.92 -12.33 -14.97
C ARG A 350 -19.83 -12.48 -13.90
N ALA A 351 -19.24 -11.41 -13.40
CA ALA A 351 -18.15 -11.49 -12.44
C ALA A 351 -18.19 -10.34 -11.42
N PRO A 352 -19.22 -10.27 -10.54
CA PRO A 352 -19.08 -9.55 -9.27
C PRO A 352 -17.81 -9.98 -8.53
N ALA A 353 -17.41 -11.25 -8.69
CA ALA A 353 -16.13 -11.77 -8.23
C ALA A 353 -14.90 -11.04 -8.82
N CYS A 354 -14.92 -10.63 -10.09
CA CYS A 354 -13.80 -9.92 -10.72
C CYS A 354 -13.66 -8.51 -10.14
N LEU A 355 -14.76 -7.77 -9.94
CA LEU A 355 -14.69 -6.45 -9.30
C LEU A 355 -14.21 -6.55 -7.85
N VAL A 356 -14.65 -7.58 -7.11
CA VAL A 356 -14.16 -7.84 -5.74
C VAL A 356 -12.66 -8.15 -5.76
N GLN A 357 -12.19 -8.98 -6.70
CA GLN A 357 -10.77 -9.26 -6.87
C GLN A 357 -9.97 -8.01 -7.27
N PHE A 358 -10.51 -7.17 -8.15
CA PHE A 358 -9.89 -5.92 -8.57
C PHE A 358 -9.77 -4.94 -7.40
N ARG A 359 -10.83 -4.77 -6.59
CA ARG A 359 -10.79 -3.96 -5.35
C ARG A 359 -9.80 -4.51 -4.33
N ALA A 360 -9.74 -5.82 -4.15
CA ALA A 360 -8.72 -6.44 -3.30
C ALA A 360 -7.32 -6.14 -3.86
N TYR A 361 -7.13 -6.21 -5.17
CA TYR A 361 -5.88 -5.89 -5.83
C TYR A 361 -5.49 -4.42 -5.65
N THR A 362 -6.41 -3.46 -5.72
CA THR A 362 -6.08 -2.04 -5.52
C THR A 362 -5.53 -1.75 -4.11
N VAL A 363 -5.93 -2.53 -3.10
CA VAL A 363 -5.33 -2.47 -1.75
C VAL A 363 -3.89 -2.98 -1.79
N ARG A 364 -3.63 -4.10 -2.46
CA ARG A 364 -2.28 -4.66 -2.63
C ARG A 364 -1.35 -3.75 -3.42
N ASP A 365 -1.91 -3.00 -4.36
CA ASP A 365 -1.21 -2.05 -5.22
C ASP A 365 -1.03 -0.67 -4.56
N MET A 366 -1.61 -0.45 -3.36
CA MET A 366 -1.63 0.85 -2.67
C MET A 366 -2.18 1.98 -3.58
N SER A 367 -3.29 1.69 -4.26
CA SER A 367 -3.94 2.57 -5.22
C SER A 367 -5.47 2.65 -5.02
N VAL A 368 -5.91 2.52 -3.75
CA VAL A 368 -7.34 2.45 -3.38
C VAL A 368 -8.07 3.77 -3.62
N GLU A 369 -7.36 4.89 -3.62
CA GLU A 369 -7.93 6.23 -3.80
C GLU A 369 -8.74 6.34 -5.09
N ASN A 370 -8.28 5.72 -6.17
CA ASN A 370 -8.89 5.84 -7.48
C ASN A 370 -10.24 5.12 -7.56
N ILE A 371 -10.32 3.88 -7.05
CA ILE A 371 -11.57 3.10 -7.09
C ILE A 371 -12.60 3.67 -6.10
N LEU A 372 -12.13 4.14 -4.94
CA LEU A 372 -12.99 4.77 -3.94
C LEU A 372 -13.54 6.12 -4.41
N PHE A 373 -12.72 6.92 -5.10
CA PHE A 373 -13.19 8.15 -5.73
C PHE A 373 -14.22 7.88 -6.83
N TYR A 374 -14.00 6.87 -7.67
CA TYR A 374 -14.98 6.45 -8.68
C TYR A 374 -16.33 6.10 -8.03
N ASP A 375 -16.32 5.29 -6.98
CA ASP A 375 -17.53 4.88 -6.26
C ASP A 375 -18.22 6.08 -5.57
N ALA A 376 -17.43 7.01 -5.01
CA ALA A 376 -17.94 8.25 -4.44
C ALA A 376 -18.61 9.13 -5.51
N CYS A 377 -17.99 9.33 -6.68
CA CYS A 377 -18.60 10.07 -7.79
C CYS A 377 -19.91 9.43 -8.26
N GLN A 378 -19.96 8.10 -8.40
CA GLN A 378 -21.19 7.39 -8.78
C GLN A 378 -22.30 7.61 -7.75
N THR A 379 -21.96 7.56 -6.46
CA THR A 379 -22.92 7.76 -5.37
C THR A 379 -23.46 9.19 -5.35
N THR A 380 -22.58 10.18 -5.51
CA THR A 380 -22.94 11.60 -5.63
C THR A 380 -23.82 11.87 -6.85
N LEU A 381 -23.50 11.26 -8.01
CA LEU A 381 -24.32 11.37 -9.22
C LEU A 381 -25.71 10.76 -9.02
N ARG A 382 -25.83 9.59 -8.38
CA ARG A 382 -27.14 8.99 -8.06
C ARG A 382 -27.94 9.89 -7.13
N ALA A 383 -27.33 10.43 -6.07
CA ALA A 383 -27.98 11.37 -5.17
C ALA A 383 -28.50 12.62 -5.90
N LEU A 384 -27.71 13.14 -6.84
CA LEU A 384 -28.09 14.28 -7.69
C LEU A 384 -29.31 13.99 -8.58
N PHE A 385 -29.40 12.78 -9.17
CA PHE A 385 -30.51 12.41 -10.06
C PHE A 385 -31.78 11.97 -9.33
N SER A 386 -31.66 11.29 -8.19
CA SER A 386 -32.82 10.92 -7.37
C SER A 386 -33.63 12.14 -6.91
N HIS A 387 -32.97 13.30 -6.74
CA HIS A 387 -33.64 14.56 -6.44
C HIS A 387 -34.53 15.06 -7.61
N ASN A 388 -34.18 14.74 -8.85
CA ASN A 388 -34.87 15.27 -10.03
C ASN A 388 -36.14 14.47 -10.39
N GLU A 389 -36.15 13.15 -10.17
CA GLU A 389 -37.28 12.29 -10.56
C GLU A 389 -38.51 12.45 -9.66
N GLN A 390 -38.33 12.71 -8.36
CA GLN A 390 -39.46 12.79 -7.41
C GLN A 390 -40.16 14.16 -7.38
N HIS A 391 -39.62 15.18 -8.04
CA HIS A 391 -40.26 16.51 -8.12
C HIS A 391 -41.30 16.64 -9.24
N SER A 392 -41.43 15.62 -10.09
CA SER A 392 -42.41 15.65 -11.18
C SER A 392 -43.85 15.36 -10.75
N ASP A 393 -44.08 14.67 -9.62
CA ASP A 393 -45.40 14.09 -9.35
C ASP A 393 -46.11 14.52 -8.04
N GLU A 394 -45.46 15.19 -7.06
CA GLU A 394 -46.14 15.55 -5.80
C GLU A 394 -45.76 16.92 -5.21
N ILE A 395 -46.76 17.79 -5.06
CA ILE A 395 -46.68 19.09 -4.39
C ILE A 395 -46.72 18.83 -2.87
N GLN A 396 -45.58 18.45 -2.25
CA GLN A 396 -45.44 18.45 -0.79
C GLN A 396 -44.28 19.36 -0.34
N PRO A 397 -44.57 20.46 0.40
CA PRO A 397 -43.58 21.50 0.69
C PRO A 397 -42.64 21.23 1.88
N ALA A 398 -42.80 20.14 2.65
CA ALA A 398 -42.04 19.94 3.90
C ALA A 398 -40.82 18.99 3.78
N GLY A 399 -40.70 18.18 2.73
CA GLY A 399 -39.64 17.15 2.60
C GLY A 399 -38.31 17.61 1.96
N ASN A 400 -38.24 18.84 1.43
CA ASN A 400 -37.13 19.27 0.58
C ASN A 400 -35.83 19.60 1.34
N SER A 401 -35.88 19.92 2.64
CA SER A 401 -34.69 20.29 3.42
C SER A 401 -33.73 19.11 3.65
N ILE A 402 -34.28 17.93 3.94
CA ILE A 402 -33.51 16.73 4.34
C ILE A 402 -32.73 16.12 3.15
N ARG A 403 -33.17 16.33 1.90
CA ARG A 403 -32.51 15.71 0.74
C ARG A 403 -31.36 16.51 0.18
N ASN A 404 -31.39 17.83 0.34
CA ASN A 404 -30.26 18.68 -0.03
C ASN A 404 -29.06 18.44 0.89
N SER A 405 -29.28 18.05 2.16
CA SER A 405 -28.18 17.69 3.06
C SER A 405 -27.43 16.43 2.60
N ASP A 406 -28.12 15.43 2.04
CA ASP A 406 -27.49 14.18 1.61
C ASP A 406 -26.52 14.38 0.45
N PHE A 407 -26.93 15.16 -0.55
CA PHE A 407 -26.08 15.50 -1.68
C PHE A 407 -24.88 16.37 -1.25
N GLN A 408 -25.13 17.39 -0.43
CA GLN A 408 -24.07 18.27 0.07
C GLN A 408 -23.06 17.49 0.91
N GLN A 409 -23.51 16.58 1.76
CA GLN A 409 -22.63 15.73 2.56
C GLN A 409 -21.73 14.84 1.68
N HIS A 410 -22.24 14.29 0.57
CA HIS A 410 -21.40 13.55 -0.36
C HIS A 410 -20.37 14.44 -1.09
N LEU A 411 -20.74 15.69 -1.41
CA LEU A 411 -19.79 16.66 -1.96
C LEU A 411 -18.70 17.02 -0.95
N ASP A 412 -19.07 17.31 0.30
CA ASP A 412 -18.11 17.67 1.36
C ASP A 412 -17.15 16.50 1.64
N MET A 413 -17.65 15.26 1.61
CA MET A 413 -16.83 14.06 1.69
C MET A 413 -15.88 13.93 0.49
N LEU A 414 -16.37 14.11 -0.74
CA LEU A 414 -15.53 14.10 -1.95
C LEU A 414 -14.40 15.13 -1.87
N ARG A 415 -14.72 16.36 -1.42
CA ARG A 415 -13.76 17.46 -1.28
C ARG A 415 -12.66 17.11 -0.28
N SER A 416 -13.07 16.84 0.96
CA SER A 416 -12.15 16.66 2.09
C SER A 416 -11.31 15.38 1.97
N VAL A 417 -11.87 14.30 1.42
CA VAL A 417 -11.16 13.01 1.33
C VAL A 417 -10.26 12.93 0.10
N PHE A 418 -10.72 13.40 -1.07
CA PHE A 418 -10.07 13.10 -2.36
C PHE A 418 -9.50 14.29 -3.12
N LEU A 419 -9.94 15.53 -2.85
CA LEU A 419 -9.57 16.69 -3.69
C LEU A 419 -8.62 17.67 -3.00
N GLU A 420 -8.70 17.80 -1.68
CA GLU A 420 -7.77 18.65 -0.92
C GLU A 420 -6.34 18.08 -0.96
N GLU A 421 -5.33 18.96 -1.03
CA GLU A 421 -3.91 18.55 -1.01
C GLU A 421 -3.50 17.86 0.30
N SER A 422 -4.27 18.09 1.37
CA SER A 422 -4.16 17.38 2.65
C SER A 422 -5.10 16.18 2.76
N GLY A 423 -5.90 15.93 1.73
CA GLY A 423 -6.88 14.86 1.68
C GLY A 423 -6.25 13.50 1.88
N GLU A 424 -6.92 12.63 2.61
CA GLU A 424 -6.39 11.32 2.95
C GLU A 424 -6.13 10.49 1.68
N LEU A 425 -7.04 10.55 0.73
CA LEU A 425 -6.99 9.77 -0.50
C LEU A 425 -6.94 10.71 -1.70
N GLU A 426 -6.07 11.71 -1.66
CA GLU A 426 -5.91 12.65 -2.77
C GLU A 426 -5.72 11.89 -4.09
N VAL A 427 -6.65 12.09 -5.03
CA VAL A 427 -6.57 11.48 -6.35
C VAL A 427 -5.72 12.31 -7.29
N ASN A 428 -4.96 11.64 -8.15
CA ASN A 428 -4.08 12.25 -9.14
C ASN A 428 -4.87 12.74 -10.36
N LEU A 429 -5.75 13.71 -10.17
CA LEU A 429 -6.47 14.41 -11.24
C LEU A 429 -5.60 15.48 -11.90
N SER A 430 -5.82 15.72 -13.18
CA SER A 430 -5.33 16.88 -13.90
C SER A 430 -5.79 18.16 -13.21
N GLU A 431 -4.94 19.19 -13.25
CA GLU A 431 -5.24 20.49 -12.65
C GLU A 431 -6.56 21.06 -13.18
N ASN A 432 -6.83 20.89 -14.48
CA ASN A 432 -8.09 21.33 -15.10
C ASN A 432 -9.32 20.59 -14.56
N ALA A 433 -9.26 19.26 -14.44
CA ALA A 433 -10.38 18.48 -13.91
C ALA A 433 -10.63 18.80 -12.43
N ARG A 434 -9.56 18.95 -11.64
CA ARG A 434 -9.62 19.34 -10.23
C ARG A 434 -10.23 20.74 -10.07
N LEU A 435 -9.73 21.74 -10.78
CA LEU A 435 -10.24 23.11 -10.73
C LEU A 435 -11.70 23.18 -11.18
N CYS A 436 -12.06 22.52 -12.29
CA CYS A 436 -13.43 22.50 -12.78
C CYS A 436 -14.39 21.88 -11.75
N LEU A 437 -14.02 20.75 -11.14
CA LEU A 437 -14.84 20.10 -10.12
C LEU A 437 -14.98 20.97 -8.87
N THR A 438 -13.88 21.52 -8.34
CA THR A 438 -13.89 22.40 -7.16
C THR A 438 -14.70 23.67 -7.41
N GLU A 439 -14.57 24.31 -8.58
CA GLU A 439 -15.34 25.51 -8.94
C GLU A 439 -16.85 25.21 -8.95
N GLN A 440 -17.27 24.06 -9.49
CA GLN A 440 -18.68 23.67 -9.45
C GLN A 440 -19.15 23.37 -8.02
N MET A 441 -18.29 22.83 -7.15
CA MET A 441 -18.61 22.57 -5.75
C MET A 441 -18.75 23.87 -4.94
N ASP A 442 -17.87 24.85 -5.19
CA ASP A 442 -17.90 26.17 -4.55
C ASP A 442 -19.07 27.03 -5.04
N ALA A 443 -19.46 26.91 -6.31
CA ALA A 443 -20.64 27.59 -6.85
C ALA A 443 -21.94 27.14 -6.17
N GLY A 444 -21.97 25.91 -5.64
CA GLY A 444 -23.13 25.30 -5.00
C GLY A 444 -24.31 25.08 -5.94
N ILE A 445 -25.35 24.40 -5.45
CA ILE A 445 -26.64 24.32 -6.13
C ILE A 445 -27.58 25.33 -5.46
N PRO A 446 -28.14 26.31 -6.19
CA PRO A 446 -29.06 27.28 -5.61
C PRO A 446 -30.24 26.59 -4.93
N LEU A 447 -30.50 26.92 -3.66
CA LEU A 447 -31.58 26.32 -2.84
C LEU A 447 -32.99 26.83 -3.19
N HIS A 448 -33.11 27.87 -4.03
CA HIS A 448 -34.38 28.52 -4.37
C HIS A 448 -35.05 27.93 -5.63
N PRO A 449 -36.40 27.96 -5.70
CA PRO A 449 -37.17 27.04 -6.54
C PRO A 449 -36.93 27.21 -8.05
N MET A 450 -36.46 26.12 -8.67
CA MET A 450 -36.78 25.63 -10.03
C MET A 450 -36.76 26.66 -11.18
N GLY A 451 -35.83 27.61 -11.13
CA GLY A 451 -35.45 28.39 -12.30
C GLY A 451 -34.57 27.58 -13.27
N THR A 452 -34.46 28.06 -14.51
CA THR A 452 -33.48 27.57 -15.50
C THR A 452 -32.03 27.53 -14.97
N SER A 453 -31.72 28.38 -13.98
CA SER A 453 -30.43 28.43 -13.28
C SER A 453 -30.10 27.14 -12.51
N GLN A 454 -31.04 26.57 -11.75
CA GLN A 454 -30.80 25.36 -10.95
C GLN A 454 -30.52 24.14 -11.85
N LYS A 455 -31.34 23.96 -12.89
CA LYS A 455 -31.13 22.91 -13.90
C LYS A 455 -29.78 23.05 -14.60
N LYS A 456 -29.34 24.28 -14.87
CA LYS A 456 -28.02 24.56 -15.44
C LYS A 456 -26.91 24.17 -14.46
N ALA A 457 -27.00 24.56 -13.18
CA ALA A 457 -26.02 24.22 -12.16
C ALA A 457 -25.90 22.69 -11.96
N MET A 458 -27.01 21.96 -11.86
CA MET A 458 -27.00 20.50 -11.76
C MET A 458 -26.34 19.83 -12.98
N ARG A 459 -26.61 20.34 -14.19
CA ARG A 459 -25.98 19.82 -15.41
C ARG A 459 -24.47 20.04 -15.38
N LEU A 460 -24.02 21.24 -15.02
CA LEU A 460 -22.59 21.57 -14.95
C LEU A 460 -21.88 20.72 -13.88
N MET A 461 -22.44 20.61 -12.68
CA MET A 461 -21.94 19.74 -11.62
C MET A 461 -21.86 18.26 -12.08
N SER A 462 -22.92 17.74 -12.71
CA SER A 462 -22.92 16.37 -13.22
C SER A 462 -21.87 16.14 -14.31
N ALA A 463 -21.61 17.16 -15.14
CA ALA A 463 -20.60 17.10 -16.18
C ALA A 463 -19.19 17.11 -15.59
N ALA A 464 -18.94 17.97 -14.60
CA ALA A 464 -17.66 18.02 -13.88
C ALA A 464 -17.35 16.70 -13.14
N LEU A 465 -18.33 16.16 -12.41
CA LEU A 465 -18.20 14.86 -11.73
C LEU A 465 -17.92 13.71 -12.71
N ARG A 466 -18.62 13.66 -13.85
CA ARG A 466 -18.37 12.64 -14.88
C ARG A 466 -16.99 12.80 -15.52
N ALA A 467 -16.56 14.02 -15.81
CA ALA A 467 -15.24 14.28 -16.39
C ALA A 467 -14.12 13.81 -15.45
N ALA A 468 -14.17 14.21 -14.17
CA ALA A 468 -13.19 13.78 -13.17
C ALA A 468 -13.21 12.24 -12.96
N ARG A 469 -14.41 11.64 -12.87
CA ARG A 469 -14.58 10.19 -12.78
C ARG A 469 -13.96 9.48 -13.98
N ASP A 470 -14.25 9.95 -15.20
CA ASP A 470 -13.78 9.31 -16.43
C ASP A 470 -12.25 9.41 -16.58
N GLU A 471 -11.64 10.50 -16.08
CA GLU A 471 -10.19 10.62 -15.98
C GLU A 471 -9.61 9.57 -15.03
N VAL A 472 -10.19 9.40 -13.84
CA VAL A 472 -9.76 8.37 -12.88
C VAL A 472 -9.96 6.95 -13.41
N VAL A 473 -11.02 6.70 -14.20
CA VAL A 473 -11.20 5.42 -14.90
C VAL A 473 -10.08 5.17 -15.90
N GLN A 474 -9.64 6.18 -16.65
CA GLN A 474 -8.49 6.04 -17.55
C GLN A 474 -7.21 5.77 -16.77
N LEU A 475 -6.96 6.49 -15.67
CA LEU A 475 -5.81 6.26 -14.81
C LEU A 475 -5.77 4.83 -14.27
N MET A 476 -6.88 4.36 -13.68
CA MET A 476 -7.00 2.97 -13.22
C MET A 476 -6.78 1.97 -14.34
N PHE A 477 -7.34 2.24 -15.53
CA PHE A 477 -7.24 1.33 -16.66
C PHE A 477 -5.79 1.17 -17.15
N PHE A 478 -5.07 2.28 -17.34
CA PHE A 478 -3.71 2.27 -17.86
C PHE A 478 -2.66 1.87 -16.82
N ASP A 479 -2.96 2.04 -15.53
CA ASP A 479 -1.98 1.81 -14.47
C ASP A 479 -2.31 0.54 -13.65
N THR A 480 -3.39 0.54 -12.88
CA THR A 480 -3.72 -0.53 -11.92
C THR A 480 -4.32 -1.77 -12.58
N TYR A 481 -5.25 -1.61 -13.52
CA TYR A 481 -6.01 -2.71 -14.12
C TYR A 481 -5.14 -3.60 -15.01
N GLN A 482 -4.21 -3.04 -15.79
CA GLN A 482 -3.26 -3.85 -16.56
C GLN A 482 -2.42 -4.75 -15.65
N ARG A 483 -1.96 -4.20 -14.52
CA ARG A 483 -1.17 -4.96 -13.53
C ARG A 483 -2.03 -6.02 -12.83
N PHE A 484 -3.29 -5.73 -12.55
CA PHE A 484 -4.26 -6.72 -12.04
C PHE A 484 -4.42 -7.90 -13.01
N LEU A 485 -4.57 -7.65 -14.31
CA LEU A 485 -4.69 -8.71 -15.31
C LEU A 485 -3.41 -9.55 -15.40
N LEU A 486 -2.24 -8.91 -15.41
CA LEU A 486 -0.94 -9.60 -15.37
C LEU A 486 -0.78 -10.47 -14.10
N ALA A 487 -1.21 -9.96 -12.94
CA ALA A 487 -1.15 -10.71 -11.69
C ALA A 487 -2.12 -11.89 -11.69
N SER A 488 -3.31 -11.71 -12.27
CA SER A 488 -4.32 -12.76 -12.39
C SER A 488 -3.87 -13.89 -13.33
N ASP A 489 -3.21 -13.55 -14.43
CA ASP A 489 -2.65 -14.54 -15.36
C ASP A 489 -1.54 -15.37 -14.72
N ARG A 490 -0.67 -14.74 -13.93
CA ARG A 490 0.37 -15.45 -13.14
C ARG A 490 -0.20 -16.35 -12.04
N ALA A 491 -1.38 -16.02 -11.51
CA ALA A 491 -2.05 -16.81 -10.48
C ALA A 491 -2.87 -17.97 -11.07
N ALA A 492 -3.16 -17.95 -12.37
CA ALA A 492 -3.87 -19.05 -13.02
C ALA A 492 -2.99 -20.31 -12.95
N PRO A 493 -3.49 -21.42 -12.39
CA PRO A 493 -2.73 -22.66 -12.35
C PRO A 493 -2.35 -23.04 -13.78
N THR A 494 -1.05 -23.17 -14.05
CA THR A 494 -0.55 -23.68 -15.32
C THR A 494 -1.17 -25.05 -15.51
N GLY A 495 -2.05 -25.16 -16.50
CA GLY A 495 -3.01 -26.25 -16.67
C GLY A 495 -2.45 -27.64 -16.97
N SER A 496 -1.21 -27.94 -16.56
CA SER A 496 -0.63 -29.27 -16.64
C SER A 496 -0.98 -30.16 -15.44
N ASP A 497 -1.36 -29.59 -14.29
CA ASP A 497 -1.52 -30.37 -13.04
C ASP A 497 -2.95 -30.38 -12.45
N ILE A 498 -3.96 -29.93 -13.20
CA ILE A 498 -5.36 -30.01 -12.74
C ILE A 498 -5.87 -31.45 -12.96
N THR A 499 -5.54 -32.33 -12.02
CA THR A 499 -6.35 -33.53 -11.79
C THR A 499 -7.74 -33.08 -11.30
N THR A 500 -8.77 -33.60 -11.94
CA THR A 500 -10.15 -33.07 -12.02
C THR A 500 -10.96 -33.04 -10.70
N ASN A 501 -10.33 -33.24 -9.53
CA ASN A 501 -11.04 -33.54 -8.28
C ASN A 501 -11.03 -32.44 -7.19
N GLN A 502 -10.59 -31.21 -7.45
CA GLN A 502 -10.50 -30.17 -6.38
C GLN A 502 -11.28 -28.86 -6.60
N LEU A 503 -12.07 -28.69 -7.66
CA LEU A 503 -12.69 -27.38 -7.97
C LEU A 503 -13.97 -27.01 -7.20
N THR A 504 -14.42 -27.78 -6.20
CA THR A 504 -15.72 -27.56 -5.54
C THR A 504 -15.68 -26.95 -4.13
N ALA A 505 -14.52 -26.51 -3.62
CA ALA A 505 -14.46 -25.93 -2.28
C ALA A 505 -13.51 -24.73 -2.17
N VAL A 506 -13.95 -23.57 -2.67
CA VAL A 506 -13.45 -22.28 -2.17
C VAL A 506 -14.55 -21.70 -1.27
N PRO A 507 -14.44 -21.80 0.06
CA PRO A 507 -15.44 -21.22 0.95
C PRO A 507 -15.29 -19.69 0.95
N SER A 508 -16.36 -19.00 0.55
CA SER A 508 -16.50 -17.54 0.55
C SER A 508 -16.42 -16.91 1.97
N SER A 509 -16.19 -17.70 3.01
CA SER A 509 -16.19 -17.28 4.42
C SER A 509 -14.80 -17.16 5.05
N SER A 510 -13.70 -17.52 4.37
CA SER A 510 -12.37 -17.52 4.99
C SER A 510 -11.55 -16.22 4.78
N LEU A 511 -12.11 -15.17 4.19
CA LEU A 511 -11.43 -13.87 4.06
C LEU A 511 -11.47 -13.03 5.36
N ILE A 512 -12.09 -13.52 6.43
CA ILE A 512 -12.08 -12.89 7.75
C ILE A 512 -11.90 -13.98 8.81
N GLU A 513 -10.70 -14.56 8.91
CA GLU A 513 -10.28 -15.15 10.19
C GLU A 513 -10.22 -14.01 11.20
N GLN A 514 -11.09 -14.08 12.21
CA GLN A 514 -11.04 -13.24 13.40
C GLN A 514 -9.60 -13.22 13.91
N PRO A 515 -8.99 -12.04 14.16
CA PRO A 515 -7.84 -12.02 15.04
C PRO A 515 -8.34 -12.48 16.41
N ASP A 516 -7.78 -13.57 16.93
CA ASP A 516 -7.82 -13.85 18.37
C ASP A 516 -7.34 -12.58 19.06
N VAL A 517 -8.29 -11.86 19.66
CA VAL A 517 -7.99 -10.69 20.49
C VAL A 517 -7.21 -11.23 21.68
N PRO A 518 -5.94 -10.86 21.89
CA PRO A 518 -5.29 -11.19 23.14
C PRO A 518 -6.09 -10.50 24.25
N VAL A 519 -6.63 -11.31 25.15
CA VAL A 519 -7.26 -10.87 26.39
C VAL A 519 -6.40 -9.78 27.00
N SER A 520 -7.02 -8.62 27.18
CA SER A 520 -6.44 -7.40 27.74
C SER A 520 -5.60 -7.68 28.98
N LEU A 521 -4.29 -7.48 28.85
CA LEU A 521 -3.29 -7.53 29.93
C LEU A 521 -3.32 -6.25 30.80
N THR A 522 -4.50 -5.71 31.08
CA THR A 522 -4.70 -4.52 31.92
C THR A 522 -5.20 -4.84 33.34
N THR A 523 -5.26 -6.11 33.73
CA THR A 523 -5.75 -6.51 35.08
C THR A 523 -4.70 -7.13 36.01
N VAL A 524 -3.39 -6.95 35.73
CA VAL A 524 -2.30 -7.47 36.61
C VAL A 524 -1.39 -6.37 37.18
N ALA A 525 -1.46 -5.12 36.69
CA ALA A 525 -0.60 -4.03 37.20
C ALA A 525 -1.16 -3.26 38.41
N GLN A 526 -2.33 -3.64 38.96
CA GLN A 526 -2.99 -2.91 40.06
C GLN A 526 -3.10 -3.72 41.37
N LYS A 527 -2.33 -4.82 41.51
CA LYS A 527 -2.35 -5.70 42.70
C LYS A 527 -0.99 -5.99 43.36
N SER A 528 0.08 -5.27 42.99
CA SER A 528 1.41 -5.45 43.59
C SER A 528 1.93 -4.24 44.40
N ALA A 529 1.07 -3.27 44.72
CA ALA A 529 1.41 -2.15 45.62
C ALA A 529 0.63 -2.19 46.95
N MET A 530 0.25 -3.39 47.40
CA MET A 530 -0.50 -3.55 48.65
C MET A 530 -0.15 -4.86 49.38
N TYR A 531 1.14 -5.12 49.56
CA TYR A 531 1.67 -5.90 50.69
C TYR A 531 3.09 -5.40 50.98
N GLY A 532 3.27 -4.82 52.16
CA GLY A 532 4.57 -4.39 52.66
C GLY A 532 5.34 -5.54 53.29
N CYS A 533 6.64 -5.58 53.00
CA CYS A 533 7.75 -5.75 53.94
C CYS A 533 8.99 -5.15 53.29
#